data_AF-A0A956VNM4-F1
#
_entry.id   AF-A0A956VNM4-F1
#
_cell.length_a   1.000
_cell.length_b   1.000
_cell.length_c   1.000
_cell.angle_alpha   90.00
_cell.angle_beta   90.00
_cell.angle_gamma   90.00
#
_symmetry.space_group_name_H-M   'P 1'
#
loop_
_entity.id
_entity.type
_entity.pdbx_description
1 polymer ?
#
loop_
_entity_poly.entity_id
_entity_poly.type
_entity_poly.pdbx_seq_one_letter_code
_entity_poly.pdbx_strand_id
1 'polypeptide(L)'
;MDDPHRRRPHLPRPRPTRPGPHRTAHRRTARRRSLVVKSEQLPSDYTKFPHSFPTRENCDPNNPYQAFLWMLVAMPYMKGAQLVLPVDYLQFVSKRLWDCGVRPVEEPTIKYQKPLSTDPNWLTSPGSWVPVDAPDRDPRTPTEKAVDNLTNQQAAE
;
A
#
# COMPACT_ATOMS: atom_id res chain seq x y z
N MET A 1 58.66 47.74 49.28
CA MET A 1 59.62 46.63 49.27
C MET A 1 58.78 45.38 49.15
N ASP A 2 58.67 44.79 47.95
CA ASP A 2 58.39 43.36 47.72
C ASP A 2 58.33 43.08 46.21
N ASP A 3 58.91 41.95 45.83
CA ASP A 3 59.62 41.63 44.60
C ASP A 3 58.73 41.00 43.48
N PRO A 4 58.82 41.44 42.20
CA PRO A 4 58.00 40.92 41.11
C PRO A 4 58.68 39.77 40.34
N HIS A 5 58.94 38.62 40.98
CA HIS A 5 59.38 37.42 40.25
C HIS A 5 58.77 36.10 40.78
N ARG A 6 57.54 35.80 40.36
CA ARG A 6 57.03 34.41 40.35
C ARG A 6 56.94 33.87 38.93
N ARG A 7 57.98 33.13 38.54
CA ARG A 7 58.06 32.35 37.30
C ARG A 7 56.90 31.33 37.25
N ARG A 8 56.05 31.40 36.23
CA ARG A 8 55.09 30.34 35.91
C ARG A 8 55.83 29.17 35.24
N PRO A 9 55.68 27.92 35.68
CA PRO A 9 56.24 26.78 34.97
C PRO A 9 55.50 26.56 33.64
N HIS A 10 56.26 26.41 32.55
CA HIS A 10 55.75 26.14 31.22
C HIS A 10 55.12 24.75 31.14
N LEU A 11 53.81 24.68 30.89
CA LEU A 11 53.12 23.44 30.50
C LEU A 11 53.57 23.02 29.09
N PRO A 12 53.92 21.75 28.85
CA PRO A 12 54.27 21.27 27.51
C PRO A 12 53.03 21.26 26.61
N ARG A 13 53.19 21.77 25.38
CA ARG A 13 52.13 21.76 24.35
C ARG A 13 51.80 20.32 23.92
N PRO A 14 50.53 19.97 23.69
CA PRO A 14 50.17 18.66 23.15
C PRO A 14 50.68 18.50 21.70
N ARG A 15 51.27 17.34 21.39
CA ARG A 15 51.72 16.97 20.04
C ARG A 15 50.50 16.79 19.11
N PRO A 16 50.58 17.16 17.82
CA PRO A 16 49.54 16.84 16.87
C PRO A 16 49.48 15.32 16.65
N THR A 17 48.31 14.74 16.88
CA THR A 17 47.99 13.34 16.57
C THR A 17 48.06 13.12 15.06
N ARG A 18 48.83 12.10 14.67
CA ARG A 18 48.99 11.61 13.29
C ARG A 18 47.62 11.16 12.75
N PRO A 19 47.19 11.55 11.53
CA PRO A 19 45.97 11.00 10.95
C PRO A 19 46.19 9.53 10.58
N GLY A 20 45.33 8.65 11.10
CA GLY A 20 45.29 7.24 10.70
C GLY A 20 44.76 7.05 9.28
N PRO A 21 45.00 5.90 8.64
CA PRO A 21 44.65 5.67 7.25
C PRO A 21 43.13 5.67 7.04
N HIS A 22 42.72 6.37 5.99
CA HIS A 22 41.34 6.49 5.52
C HIS A 22 40.65 5.13 5.41
N ARG A 23 39.64 4.91 6.25
CA ARG A 23 38.70 3.80 6.09
C ARG A 23 37.67 4.24 5.06
N THR A 24 37.83 3.76 3.83
CA THR A 24 36.90 4.01 2.71
C THR A 24 35.52 3.48 3.09
N ALA A 25 34.60 4.39 3.44
CA ALA A 25 33.20 4.05 3.63
C ALA A 25 32.61 3.68 2.26
N HIS A 26 32.46 2.40 1.98
CA HIS A 26 31.62 1.93 0.89
C HIS A 26 30.19 2.39 1.16
N ARG A 27 29.83 3.54 0.59
CA ARG A 27 28.44 3.99 0.48
C ARG A 27 27.73 3.01 -0.44
N ARG A 28 27.24 1.92 0.14
CA ARG A 28 26.37 0.96 -0.52
C ARG A 28 25.09 1.71 -0.85
N THR A 29 25.03 2.30 -2.04
CA THR A 29 23.81 2.87 -2.59
C THR A 29 22.81 1.74 -2.70
N ALA A 30 21.94 1.62 -1.70
CA ALA A 30 20.74 0.82 -1.80
C ALA A 30 19.99 1.38 -3.01
N ARG A 31 20.03 0.65 -4.13
CA ARG A 31 19.14 0.90 -5.26
C ARG A 31 17.74 0.85 -4.68
N ARG A 32 17.14 2.03 -4.54
CA ARG A 32 15.73 2.20 -4.26
C ARG A 32 15.02 1.55 -5.43
N ARG A 33 14.64 0.27 -5.29
CA ARG A 33 13.75 -0.39 -6.23
C ARG A 33 12.42 0.34 -6.07
N SER A 34 12.21 1.40 -6.84
CA SER A 34 10.86 1.93 -7.01
C SER A 34 10.02 0.78 -7.53
N LEU A 35 8.86 0.58 -6.92
CA LEU A 35 7.80 -0.28 -7.44
C LEU A 35 7.30 0.37 -8.74
N VAL A 36 8.10 0.32 -9.79
CA VAL A 36 7.65 0.65 -11.15
C VAL A 36 6.92 -0.59 -11.59
N VAL A 37 5.59 -0.56 -11.48
CA VAL A 37 4.72 -1.50 -12.16
C VAL A 37 5.12 -1.45 -13.64
N LYS A 38 5.51 -2.60 -14.22
CA LYS A 38 5.82 -2.67 -15.65
C LYS A 38 4.56 -2.24 -16.41
N SER A 39 4.72 -1.40 -17.42
CA SER A 39 3.62 -0.89 -18.27
C SER A 39 2.75 -1.99 -18.87
N GLU A 40 3.28 -3.21 -18.96
CA GLU A 40 2.63 -4.43 -19.44
C GLU A 40 1.49 -4.96 -18.56
N GLN A 41 1.30 -4.39 -17.35
CA GLN A 41 0.29 -4.82 -16.37
C GLN A 41 -0.88 -3.85 -16.20
N LEU A 42 -0.90 -2.74 -16.94
CA LEU A 42 -1.95 -1.74 -16.83
C LEU A 42 -3.12 -2.07 -17.77
N PRO A 43 -4.38 -1.91 -17.31
CA PRO A 43 -5.54 -2.04 -18.18
C PRO A 43 -5.46 -1.12 -19.40
N SER A 44 -6.02 -1.54 -20.54
CA SER A 44 -5.98 -0.76 -21.79
C SER A 44 -6.78 0.55 -21.73
N ASP A 45 -7.78 0.62 -20.85
CA ASP A 45 -8.62 1.77 -20.57
C ASP A 45 -8.01 2.73 -19.53
N TYR A 46 -6.88 2.36 -18.92
CA TYR A 46 -6.22 3.19 -17.92
C TYR A 46 -5.44 4.34 -18.57
N THR A 47 -5.77 5.57 -18.15
CA THR A 47 -5.00 6.77 -18.47
C THR A 47 -4.51 7.41 -17.17
N LYS A 48 -3.21 7.70 -17.10
CA LYS A 48 -2.61 8.38 -15.95
C LYS A 48 -3.22 9.78 -15.78
N PHE A 49 -3.53 10.13 -14.54
CA PHE A 49 -4.07 11.45 -14.23
C PHE A 49 -3.07 12.58 -14.62
N PRO A 50 -3.49 13.61 -15.38
CA PRO A 50 -2.58 14.58 -15.97
C PRO A 50 -2.10 15.67 -15.00
N HIS A 51 -2.80 15.87 -13.88
CA HIS A 51 -2.47 16.92 -12.92
C HIS A 51 -1.74 16.38 -11.69
N SER A 52 -1.03 17.27 -10.98
CA SER A 52 -0.32 16.90 -9.74
C SER A 52 -1.26 16.60 -8.57
N PHE A 53 -2.45 17.21 -8.56
CA PHE A 53 -3.39 17.11 -7.45
C PHE A 53 -4.84 17.03 -7.95
N PRO A 54 -5.64 16.04 -7.51
CA PRO A 54 -7.03 15.92 -7.93
C PRO A 54 -7.94 16.87 -7.15
N THR A 55 -8.75 17.63 -7.89
CA THR A 55 -9.83 18.48 -7.40
C THR A 55 -11.10 18.12 -8.15
N ARG A 56 -12.26 18.62 -7.70
CA ARG A 56 -13.53 18.30 -8.36
C ARG A 56 -13.58 18.82 -9.81
N GLU A 57 -12.93 19.95 -10.08
CA GLU A 57 -12.99 20.66 -11.36
C GLU A 57 -12.07 20.04 -12.41
N ASN A 58 -11.04 19.29 -11.99
CA ASN A 58 -10.07 18.68 -12.89
C ASN A 58 -10.25 17.16 -13.07
N CYS A 59 -11.20 16.56 -12.35
CA CYS A 59 -11.56 15.15 -12.48
C CYS A 59 -12.75 14.99 -13.42
N ASP A 60 -12.63 14.10 -14.40
CA ASP A 60 -13.75 13.74 -15.27
C ASP A 60 -14.72 12.77 -14.55
N PRO A 61 -16.00 13.15 -14.33
CA PRO A 61 -16.99 12.29 -13.69
C PRO A 61 -17.38 11.05 -14.51
N ASN A 62 -17.14 11.06 -15.82
CA ASN A 62 -17.45 9.92 -16.70
C ASN A 62 -16.30 8.93 -16.83
N ASN A 63 -15.09 9.33 -16.41
CA ASN A 63 -13.94 8.44 -16.39
C ASN A 63 -13.93 7.64 -15.08
N PRO A 64 -14.03 6.31 -15.11
CA PRO A 64 -14.10 5.50 -13.90
C PRO A 64 -12.86 5.65 -12.99
N TYR A 65 -11.70 5.96 -13.56
CA TYR A 65 -10.46 6.21 -12.82
C TYR A 65 -10.40 7.60 -12.15
N GLN A 66 -11.31 8.52 -12.48
CA GLN A 66 -11.31 9.90 -11.96
C GLN A 66 -12.58 10.27 -11.22
N ALA A 67 -13.71 9.60 -11.48
CA ALA A 67 -15.03 9.95 -10.96
C ALA A 67 -15.08 10.20 -9.45
N PHE A 68 -14.34 9.40 -8.68
CA PHE A 68 -14.26 9.51 -7.22
C PHE A 68 -12.90 10.01 -6.72
N LEU A 69 -11.94 10.26 -7.61
CA LEU A 69 -10.55 10.52 -7.25
C LEU A 69 -10.39 11.73 -6.32
N TRP A 70 -11.11 12.82 -6.59
CA TRP A 70 -11.08 14.03 -5.76
C TRP A 70 -11.67 13.84 -4.36
N MET A 71 -12.56 12.86 -4.17
CA MET A 71 -13.17 12.54 -2.87
C MET A 71 -12.24 11.71 -1.97
N LEU A 72 -11.21 11.09 -2.55
CA LEU A 72 -10.22 10.28 -1.84
C LEU A 72 -9.05 11.10 -1.29
N VAL A 73 -9.09 12.42 -1.49
CA VAL A 73 -8.11 13.39 -1.00
C VAL A 73 -8.51 13.88 0.38
N ALA A 74 -7.52 14.08 1.26
CA ALA A 74 -7.69 14.66 2.59
C ALA A 74 -8.88 14.03 3.36
N MET A 75 -8.87 12.70 3.44
CA MET A 75 -9.94 11.93 4.09
C MET A 75 -10.18 12.41 5.54
N PRO A 76 -11.39 12.19 6.08
CA PRO A 76 -11.76 12.66 7.42
C PRO A 76 -10.72 12.30 8.48
N TYR A 77 -10.46 13.24 9.39
CA TYR A 77 -9.49 13.13 10.49
C TYR A 77 -8.01 13.12 10.11
N MET A 78 -7.65 13.26 8.83
CA MET A 78 -6.26 13.44 8.42
C MET A 78 -5.73 14.84 8.79
N LYS A 79 -4.66 14.88 9.59
CA LYS A 79 -3.92 16.10 9.92
C LYS A 79 -2.59 16.13 9.16
N GLY A 80 -2.59 16.75 7.98
CA GLY A 80 -1.46 16.70 7.06
C GLY A 80 -1.50 15.49 6.12
N ALA A 81 -0.51 15.38 5.22
CA ALA A 81 -0.41 14.34 4.18
C ALA A 81 -1.71 14.17 3.37
N GLN A 82 -2.08 15.19 2.57
CA GLN A 82 -3.35 15.26 1.81
C GLN A 82 -3.65 14.02 0.94
N LEU A 83 -2.62 13.22 0.61
CA LEU A 83 -2.75 11.95 -0.10
C LEU A 83 -2.18 10.83 0.79
N VAL A 84 -3.05 9.92 1.27
CA VAL A 84 -2.62 8.71 2.01
C VAL A 84 -1.87 7.75 1.10
N LEU A 85 -2.27 7.69 -0.16
CA LEU A 85 -1.74 6.81 -1.18
C LEU A 85 -1.41 7.62 -2.44
N PRO A 86 -0.50 7.15 -3.31
CA PRO A 86 -0.19 7.82 -4.57
C PRO A 86 -1.43 7.98 -5.45
N VAL A 87 -1.50 9.07 -6.23
CA VAL A 87 -2.62 9.36 -7.15
C VAL A 87 -2.88 8.19 -8.09
N ASP A 88 -1.84 7.62 -8.69
CA ASP A 88 -1.94 6.47 -9.60
C ASP A 88 -2.65 5.27 -8.93
N TYR A 89 -2.44 5.05 -7.63
CA TYR A 89 -3.15 4.00 -6.89
C TYR A 89 -4.61 4.38 -6.60
N LEU A 90 -4.84 5.63 -6.21
CA LEU A 90 -6.20 6.15 -5.95
C LEU A 90 -7.07 6.13 -7.22
N GLN A 91 -6.48 6.23 -8.42
CA GLN A 91 -7.20 6.00 -9.68
C GLN A 91 -7.79 4.58 -9.76
N PHE A 92 -7.04 3.56 -9.34
CA PHE A 92 -7.56 2.19 -9.26
C PHE A 92 -8.62 2.00 -8.18
N VAL A 93 -8.50 2.75 -7.07
CA VAL A 93 -9.56 2.78 -6.04
C VAL A 93 -10.84 3.40 -6.60
N SER A 94 -10.74 4.52 -7.34
CA SER A 94 -11.88 5.11 -8.04
C SER A 94 -12.53 4.11 -9.00
N LYS A 95 -11.73 3.41 -9.81
CA LYS A 95 -12.22 2.33 -10.69
C LYS A 95 -12.92 1.21 -9.90
N ARG A 96 -12.38 0.83 -8.74
CA ARG A 96 -13.02 -0.18 -7.89
C ARG A 96 -14.38 0.29 -7.37
N LEU A 97 -14.49 1.53 -6.91
CA LEU A 97 -15.77 2.13 -6.48
C LEU A 97 -16.77 2.20 -7.64
N TRP A 98 -16.27 2.49 -8.85
CA TRP A 98 -17.07 2.50 -10.07
C TRP A 98 -17.67 1.13 -10.36
N ASP A 99 -16.85 0.08 -10.30
CA ASP A 99 -17.26 -1.30 -10.59
C ASP A 99 -18.14 -1.90 -9.47
N CYS A 100 -18.01 -1.40 -8.24
CA CYS A 100 -18.88 -1.76 -7.13
C CYS A 100 -20.23 -1.01 -7.15
N GLY A 101 -20.56 -0.26 -8.21
CA GLY A 101 -21.88 0.38 -8.34
C GLY A 101 -22.13 1.49 -7.31
N VAL A 102 -21.10 2.22 -6.88
CA VAL A 102 -21.28 3.33 -5.91
C VAL A 102 -22.15 4.46 -6.48
N ARG A 103 -22.33 4.53 -7.81
CA ARG A 103 -23.29 5.43 -8.44
C ARG A 103 -24.71 4.89 -8.21
N PRO A 104 -25.65 5.68 -7.65
CA PRO A 104 -26.98 5.19 -7.26
C PRO A 104 -27.86 4.58 -8.36
N VAL A 105 -27.49 4.74 -9.63
CA VAL A 105 -28.26 4.28 -10.79
C VAL A 105 -27.61 3.07 -11.50
N GLU A 106 -26.45 2.62 -11.04
CA GLU A 106 -25.66 1.59 -11.71
C GLU A 106 -25.44 0.39 -10.79
N GLU A 107 -25.73 -0.80 -11.30
CA GLU A 107 -25.55 -2.04 -10.55
C GLU A 107 -24.05 -2.42 -10.45
N PRO A 108 -23.62 -3.08 -9.36
CA PRO A 108 -22.25 -3.55 -9.22
C PRO A 108 -21.93 -4.67 -10.22
N THR A 109 -20.77 -4.60 -10.87
CA THR A 109 -20.28 -5.65 -11.79
C THR A 109 -19.44 -6.71 -11.09
N ILE A 110 -18.96 -6.42 -9.88
CA ILE A 110 -18.06 -7.28 -9.11
C ILE A 110 -18.45 -7.33 -7.63
N LYS A 111 -18.01 -8.39 -6.95
CA LYS A 111 -18.09 -8.54 -5.49
C LYS A 111 -16.78 -9.03 -4.89
N TYR A 112 -16.56 -8.72 -3.62
CA TYR A 112 -15.41 -9.22 -2.86
C TYR A 112 -15.75 -10.55 -2.18
N GLN A 113 -14.95 -11.57 -2.45
CA GLN A 113 -14.97 -12.84 -1.73
C GLN A 113 -13.81 -12.86 -0.74
N LYS A 114 -14.15 -12.80 0.55
CA LYS A 114 -13.17 -12.95 1.62
C LYS A 114 -12.53 -14.35 1.60
N PRO A 115 -11.29 -14.49 2.10
CA PRO A 115 -10.73 -15.80 2.41
C PRO A 115 -11.64 -16.58 3.38
N LEU A 116 -11.80 -17.87 3.14
CA LEU A 116 -12.48 -18.81 4.02
C LEU A 116 -11.52 -19.36 5.07
N SER A 117 -12.04 -20.01 6.11
CA SER A 117 -11.21 -20.74 7.09
C SER A 117 -10.40 -21.87 6.47
N THR A 118 -10.79 -22.35 5.29
CA THR A 118 -10.07 -23.34 4.50
C THR A 118 -8.90 -22.75 3.71
N ASP A 119 -8.85 -21.43 3.55
CA ASP A 119 -7.78 -20.73 2.85
C ASP A 119 -6.63 -20.39 3.82
N PRO A 120 -5.44 -20.03 3.31
CA PRO A 120 -4.43 -19.39 4.14
C PRO A 120 -5.02 -18.16 4.86
N ASN A 121 -4.54 -17.90 6.08
CA ASN A 121 -4.96 -16.78 6.92
C ASN A 121 -5.11 -15.48 6.10
N TRP A 122 -6.11 -14.65 6.42
CA TRP A 122 -6.37 -13.36 5.76
C TRP A 122 -5.13 -12.44 5.67
N LEU A 123 -4.14 -12.63 6.56
CA LEU A 123 -2.88 -11.91 6.50
C LEU A 123 -2.02 -12.29 5.29
N THR A 124 -2.16 -13.52 4.79
CA THR A 124 -1.40 -14.07 3.65
C THR A 124 -2.26 -14.33 2.42
N SER A 125 -3.59 -14.31 2.56
CA SER A 125 -4.55 -14.40 1.46
C SER A 125 -5.41 -13.14 1.41
N PRO A 126 -5.31 -12.30 0.35
CA PRO A 126 -6.07 -11.06 0.25
C PRO A 126 -7.54 -11.25 -0.17
N GLY A 127 -8.00 -12.49 -0.37
CA GLY A 127 -9.28 -12.80 -0.98
C GLY A 127 -9.29 -12.56 -2.48
N SER A 128 -10.47 -12.61 -3.09
CA SER A 128 -10.65 -12.51 -4.54
C SER A 128 -11.77 -11.54 -4.89
N TRP A 129 -11.55 -10.74 -5.93
CA TRP A 129 -12.61 -9.98 -6.58
C TRP A 129 -13.13 -10.80 -7.75
N VAL A 130 -14.44 -11.04 -7.77
CA VAL A 130 -15.10 -11.89 -8.77
C VAL A 130 -16.29 -11.15 -9.38
N PRO A 131 -16.81 -11.56 -10.56
CA PRO A 131 -18.07 -11.05 -11.08
C PRO A 131 -19.19 -11.16 -10.04
N VAL A 132 -20.15 -10.24 -10.08
CA VAL A 132 -21.28 -10.23 -9.13
C VAL A 132 -22.06 -11.55 -9.14
N ASP A 133 -22.19 -12.17 -10.31
CA ASP A 133 -22.90 -13.43 -10.54
C ASP A 133 -22.11 -14.68 -10.16
N ALA A 134 -20.84 -14.54 -9.74
CA ALA A 134 -20.04 -15.69 -9.33
C ALA A 134 -20.69 -16.39 -8.14
N PRO A 135 -20.72 -17.73 -8.10
CA PRO A 135 -21.33 -18.46 -6.99
C PRO A 135 -20.62 -18.13 -5.67
N ASP A 136 -21.39 -18.08 -4.59
CA ASP A 136 -20.84 -17.89 -3.26
C ASP A 136 -20.03 -19.11 -2.85
N ARG A 137 -18.90 -18.86 -2.18
CA ARG A 137 -18.00 -19.93 -1.74
C ARG A 137 -18.57 -20.58 -0.48
N ASP A 138 -18.70 -21.90 -0.52
CA ASP A 138 -19.16 -22.69 0.62
C ASP A 138 -18.13 -22.65 1.77
N PRO A 139 -18.50 -22.12 2.95
CA PRO A 139 -17.60 -21.89 4.07
C PRO A 139 -17.19 -23.17 4.81
N ARG A 140 -17.85 -24.30 4.56
CA ARG A 140 -17.59 -25.57 5.25
C ARG A 140 -16.20 -26.10 4.94
N THR A 141 -15.59 -26.70 5.96
CA THR A 141 -14.32 -27.41 5.85
C THR A 141 -14.46 -28.66 4.97
N PRO A 142 -13.36 -29.17 4.38
CA PRO A 142 -13.39 -30.43 3.64
C PRO A 142 -13.94 -31.59 4.47
N THR A 143 -13.67 -31.60 5.77
CA THR A 143 -14.15 -32.62 6.71
C THR A 143 -15.65 -32.57 6.89
N GLU A 144 -16.24 -31.38 7.10
CA GLU A 144 -17.69 -31.22 7.21
C GLU A 144 -18.42 -31.66 5.93
N LYS A 145 -17.88 -31.33 4.75
CA LYS A 145 -18.42 -31.80 3.47
C LYS A 145 -18.34 -33.31 3.32
N ALA A 146 -17.28 -33.94 3.83
CA ALA A 146 -17.13 -35.38 3.81
C ALA A 146 -18.16 -36.08 4.74
N VAL A 147 -18.44 -35.49 5.91
CA VAL A 147 -19.46 -36.00 6.84
C VAL A 147 -20.85 -35.98 6.19
N ASP A 148 -21.24 -34.87 5.56
CA ASP A 148 -22.54 -34.76 4.89
C ASP A 148 -22.71 -35.81 3.78
N ASN A 149 -21.65 -36.06 3.00
CA ASN A 149 -21.67 -37.08 1.96
C ASN A 149 -21.85 -38.50 2.52
N LEU A 150 -21.21 -38.81 3.65
CA LEU A 150 -21.37 -40.10 4.33
C LEU A 150 -22.78 -40.27 4.90
N THR A 151 -23.33 -39.22 5.53
CA THR A 151 -24.69 -39.25 6.07
C THR A 151 -25.73 -39.44 4.95
N ASN A 152 -25.54 -38.81 3.80
CA ASN A 152 -26.43 -38.99 2.64
C ASN A 152 -26.34 -40.40 2.02
N GLN A 153 -25.16 -41.03 2.04
CA GLN A 153 -25.00 -42.42 1.61
C GLN A 153 -25.70 -43.41 2.55
N GLN A 154 -25.58 -43.19 3.86
CA GLN A 154 -26.23 -44.04 4.88
C GLN A 154 -27.75 -43.94 4.88
N ALA A 155 -28.33 -42.81 4.44
CA ALA A 155 -29.78 -42.65 4.33
C ALA A 155 -30.39 -43.29 3.05
N ALA A 156 -29.54 -43.73 2.12
CA ALA A 156 -29.95 -44.35 0.85
C ALA A 156 -29.86 -45.89 0.88
N GLU A 157 -29.34 -46.47 1.98
CA GLU A 157 -29.35 -47.91 2.28
C GLU A 157 -30.53 -48.27 3.20
#